data_AF-A0A0K2T2U3-F1
#
_entry.id   AF-A0A0K2T2U3-F1
#
_cell.length_a   1.000
_cell.length_b   1.000
_cell.length_c   1.000
_cell.angle_alpha   90.00
_cell.angle_beta   90.00
_cell.angle_gamma   90.00
#
_symmetry.space_group_name_H-M   'P 1'
#
loop_
_entity.id
_entity.type
_entity.pdbx_description
1 polymer ?
#
loop_
_entity_poly.entity_id
_entity_poly.type
_entity_poly.pdbx_seq_one_letter_code
_entity_poly.pdbx_strand_id
1 'polypeptide(L)' 'MWKIDTQPLIRATMSRDRFKMMLRVIRFDKENTRVDRAPTDKAAPIQDLWLLLNKKLERTYKSHECITLDEQLFPFPRHK' A
#
# COMPACT_ATOMS: atom_id res chain seq x y z
N MET A 1 19.39 -5.95 5.70
CA MET A 1 18.16 -6.20 6.47
C MET A 1 18.10 -7.58 7.11
N TRP A 2 18.44 -8.68 6.39
CA TRP A 2 18.55 -10.04 6.97
C TRP A 2 19.98 -10.51 7.26
N LYS A 3 20.95 -9.60 7.28
CA LYS A 3 22.35 -9.93 7.56
C LYS A 3 22.55 -10.08 9.07
N ILE A 4 23.57 -10.82 9.52
CA ILE A 4 23.79 -11.13 10.94
C ILE A 4 24.10 -9.86 11.77
N ASP A 5 24.83 -8.93 11.16
CA ASP A 5 25.20 -7.60 11.69
C ASP A 5 24.04 -6.60 11.77
N THR A 6 22.87 -6.92 11.21
CA THR A 6 21.67 -6.07 11.29
C THR A 6 20.75 -6.45 12.45
N GLN A 7 19.78 -5.57 12.77
CA GLN A 7 18.83 -5.72 13.87
C GLN A 7 18.24 -7.14 13.96
N PRO A 8 18.43 -7.87 15.08
CA PRO A 8 18.00 -9.26 15.21
C PRO A 8 16.49 -9.47 15.01
N LEU A 9 15.68 -8.45 15.36
CA LEU A 9 14.22 -8.48 15.26
C LEU A 9 13.73 -8.95 13.89
N ILE A 10 14.38 -8.49 12.81
CA ILE A 10 13.91 -8.75 11.45
C ILE A 10 14.05 -10.25 11.10
N ARG A 11 15.13 -10.89 11.56
CA ARG A 11 15.35 -12.33 11.38
C ARG A 11 14.48 -13.15 12.32
N ALA A 12 14.18 -12.62 13.50
CA ALA A 12 13.27 -13.25 14.47
C ALA A 12 11.80 -13.23 13.99
N THR A 13 11.38 -12.19 13.25
CA THR A 13 10.00 -12.10 12.73
C THR A 13 9.73 -13.11 11.62
N MET A 14 10.60 -13.19 10.59
CA MET A 14 10.45 -14.17 9.50
C MET A 14 11.75 -14.33 8.73
N SER A 15 11.86 -15.39 7.91
CA SER A 15 12.98 -15.53 6.97
C SER A 15 12.87 -14.54 5.81
N ARG A 16 14.02 -14.22 5.21
CA ARG A 16 14.10 -13.35 4.02
C ARG A 16 13.24 -13.86 2.87
N ASP A 17 13.22 -15.17 2.66
CA ASP A 17 12.56 -15.77 1.51
C ASP A 17 11.03 -15.79 1.71
N ARG A 18 10.56 -15.97 2.96
CA ARG A 18 9.15 -15.77 3.30
C ARG A 18 8.69 -14.33 3.06
N PHE A 19 9.49 -13.34 3.47
CA PHE A 19 9.18 -11.94 3.22
C PHE A 19 9.08 -11.63 1.72
N LYS A 20 10.06 -12.10 0.92
CA LYS A 20 10.04 -11.96 -0.55
C LYS A 20 8.83 -12.61 -1.19
N MET A 21 8.44 -13.80 -0.73
CA MET A 21 7.24 -14.50 -1.22
C MET A 21 5.99 -13.66 -0.94
N MET A 22 5.81 -13.17 0.30
CA MET A 22 4.68 -12.34 0.67
C MET A 22 4.58 -11.09 -0.21
N LEU A 23 5.67 -10.36 -0.43
CA LEU A 23 5.69 -9.18 -1.30
C LEU A 23 5.20 -9.46 -2.73
N ARG A 24 5.41 -10.68 -3.25
CA ARG A 24 4.96 -11.06 -4.61
C ARG A 24 3.48 -11.42 -4.68
N VAL A 25 2.90 -11.92 -3.60
CA VAL A 25 1.54 -12.51 -3.60
C VAL A 25 0.49 -11.63 -2.94
N ILE A 26 0.88 -10.59 -2.18
CA ILE A 26 -0.08 -9.66 -1.58
C ILE A 26 -0.89 -8.97 -2.69
N ARG A 27 -2.21 -8.95 -2.52
CA ARG A 27 -3.19 -8.27 -3.38
C ARG A 27 -4.18 -7.51 -2.48
N PHE A 28 -4.66 -6.36 -2.95
CA PHE A 28 -5.59 -5.51 -2.20
C PHE A 28 -6.99 -5.43 -2.84
N ASP A 29 -7.25 -6.31 -3.80
CA ASP A 29 -8.49 -6.39 -4.56
C ASP A 29 -9.03 -7.82 -4.61
N LYS A 30 -10.29 -7.96 -5.02
CA LYS A 30 -10.93 -9.26 -5.22
C LYS A 30 -10.79 -9.68 -6.67
N GLU A 31 -10.16 -10.83 -6.87
CA GLU A 31 -9.87 -11.40 -8.19
C GLU A 31 -11.11 -11.50 -9.07
N ASN A 32 -12.23 -11.95 -8.52
CA ASN A 32 -13.49 -12.12 -9.24
C ASN A 32 -14.11 -10.82 -9.78
N THR A 33 -13.71 -9.66 -9.27
CA THR A 33 -14.22 -8.34 -9.72
C THR A 33 -13.25 -7.60 -10.64
N ARG A 34 -12.06 -8.15 -10.87
CA ARG A 34 -10.99 -7.46 -11.62
C ARG A 34 -11.39 -7.16 -13.06
N VAL A 35 -11.97 -8.13 -13.75
CA VAL A 35 -12.34 -8.02 -15.17
C VAL A 35 -13.36 -6.91 -15.39
N ASP A 36 -14.34 -6.80 -14.49
CA ASP A 36 -15.41 -5.82 -14.61
C ASP A 36 -14.95 -4.39 -14.28
N ARG A 37 -13.96 -4.25 -13.39
CA ARG A 37 -13.47 -2.94 -12.91
C ARG A 37 -12.30 -2.39 -13.72
N ALA A 38 -11.49 -3.24 -14.33
CA ALA A 38 -10.32 -2.83 -15.10
C ALA A 38 -10.61 -1.79 -16.22
N PRO A 39 -11.75 -1.82 -16.93
CA PRO A 39 -12.04 -0.83 -17.97
C PRO A 39 -12.32 0.58 -17.43
N THR A 40 -12.89 0.67 -16.23
CA THR A 40 -13.41 1.93 -15.68
C THR A 40 -12.54 2.52 -14.58
N ASP A 41 -11.78 1.67 -13.87
CA ASP A 41 -10.96 2.08 -12.74
C ASP A 41 -9.54 1.51 -12.84
N LYS A 42 -8.61 2.37 -13.26
CA LYS A 42 -7.17 2.05 -13.34
C LYS A 42 -6.55 1.79 -11.97
N ALA A 43 -7.16 2.29 -10.89
CA ALA A 43 -6.70 2.12 -9.52
C ALA A 43 -7.48 1.02 -8.76
N ALA A 44 -8.32 0.25 -9.46
CA ALA A 44 -9.13 -0.84 -8.87
C ALA A 44 -8.33 -1.78 -7.95
N PRO A 45 -7.06 -2.13 -8.24
CA PRO A 45 -6.27 -2.99 -7.36
C PRO A 45 -6.07 -2.47 -5.93
N ILE A 46 -6.20 -1.16 -5.68
CA ILE A 46 -5.97 -0.51 -4.38
C ILE A 46 -7.13 0.38 -3.91
N GLN A 47 -8.17 0.57 -4.74
CA GLN A 47 -9.22 1.57 -4.52
C GLN A 47 -9.90 1.38 -3.17
N ASP A 48 -10.28 0.15 -2.82
CA ASP A 48 -11.00 -0.14 -1.58
C ASP A 48 -10.15 0.22 -0.34
N LEU A 49 -8.84 -0.07 -0.38
CA LEU A 49 -7.91 0.29 0.70
C LEU A 49 -7.72 1.81 0.80
N TRP A 50 -7.61 2.49 -0.34
CA TRP A 50 -7.48 3.95 -0.40
C TRP A 50 -8.70 4.66 0.20
N LEU A 51 -9.90 4.22 -0.18
CA LEU A 51 -11.15 4.75 0.36
C LEU A 51 -11.28 4.47 1.86
N LEU A 52 -10.93 3.26 2.30
CA LEU A 52 -10.94 2.90 3.73
C LEU A 52 -10.00 3.79 4.54
N LEU A 53 -8.78 4.02 4.04
CA LEU A 53 -7.79 4.86 4.70
C LEU A 53 -8.29 6.31 4.82
N ASN A 54 -8.70 6.94 3.72
CA ASN A 54 -9.15 8.33 3.73
C ASN A 54 -10.37 8.53 4.64
N LYS A 55 -11.35 7.61 4.58
CA LYS A 55 -12.52 7.65 5.46
C LYS A 55 -12.15 7.53 6.94
N LYS A 56 -11.11 6.77 7.28
CA LYS A 56 -10.62 6.68 8.66
C LYS A 56 -9.91 7.97 9.09
N LEU A 57 -9.05 8.52 8.23
CA LEU A 57 -8.32 9.75 8.52
C LEU A 57 -9.27 10.93 8.75
N GLU A 58 -10.25 11.11 7.86
CA GLU A 58 -11.29 12.13 7.97
C GLU A 58 -12.07 12.05 9.29
N ARG A 59 -12.38 10.83 9.74
CA ARG A 59 -13.11 10.61 11.01
C ARG A 59 -12.28 10.84 12.26
N THR A 60 -10.96 10.63 12.15
CA THR A 60 -10.06 10.62 13.31
C THR A 60 -9.52 12.02 13.61
N TYR A 61 -9.46 12.90 12.61
CA TYR A 61 -8.89 14.23 12.75
C TYR A 61 -9.81 15.29 12.16
N LYS A 62 -10.20 16.26 12.99
CA LYS A 62 -10.90 17.46 12.55
C LYS A 62 -9.86 18.56 12.35
N SER A 63 -9.67 19.01 11.11
CA SER A 63 -8.81 20.15 10.80
C SER A 63 -9.38 21.44 11.39
N HIS A 64 -8.49 22.39 11.64
CA HIS A 64 -8.84 23.76 12.02
C HIS A 64 -8.95 24.65 10.77
N GLU A 65 -9.02 25.97 10.95
CA GLU A 65 -9.41 26.92 9.91
C GLU A 65 -8.44 27.02 8.72
N CYS A 66 -7.15 26.78 8.95
CA CYS A 66 -6.12 26.90 7.92
C CYS A 66 -5.73 25.53 7.37
N ILE A 67 -6.15 25.22 6.14
CA ILE A 67 -5.82 23.97 5.43
C ILE A 67 -5.09 24.32 4.14
N THR A 68 -4.03 23.58 3.86
CA THR A 68 -3.26 23.68 2.61
C THR A 68 -3.52 22.46 1.74
N LEU A 69 -3.72 22.68 0.44
CA LEU A 69 -3.82 21.63 -0.56
C LEU A 69 -2.60 21.72 -1.47
N ASP A 70 -1.90 20.59 -1.62
CA ASP A 70 -0.75 20.47 -2.51
C ASP A 70 -0.72 19.05 -3.09
N GLU A 71 0.02 18.85 -4.17
CA GLU A 71 0.21 17.54 -4.78
C GLU A 71 1.37 16.77 -4.13
N GLN A 72 1.20 15.46 -3.97
CA GLN A 72 2.28 14.57 -3.53
C GLN A 72 2.56 13.55 -4.62
N LEU A 73 3.74 13.65 -5.24
CA LEU A 73 4.18 12.69 -6.25
C LEU A 73 4.97 11.54 -5.61
N PHE A 74 4.48 10.31 -5.80
CA PHE A 74 5.22 9.11 -5.41
C PHE A 74 6.09 8.64 -6.58
N PRO A 75 7.42 8.57 -6.42
CA PRO A 75 8.30 8.13 -7.50
C PRO A 75 8.05 6.65 -7.81
N PHE A 76 7.61 6.36 -9.03
CA PHE A 76 7.44 5.00 -9.54
C PHE A 76 8.26 4.82 -10.83
N PRO A 77 9.58 4.60 -10.71
CA PRO A 77 10.42 4.35 -11.88
C PRO A 77 9.95 3.06 -12.56
N ARG A 78 9.57 3.17 -13.84
CA ARG A 78 9.22 2.01 -14.65
C ARG A 78 10.43 1.09 -14.73
N HIS A 79 10.28 -0.18 -14.35
CA HIS A 79 11.30 -1.18 -14.68
C HIS A 79 11.35 -1.34 -16.20
N LYS A 80 12.53 -1.12 -16.80
CA LYS A 80 12.80 -1.40 -18.21
C LYS A 80 12.83 -2.91 -18.45
#